data_AF-A0A9E3YV14-F1
#
_entry.id   AF-A0A9E3YV14-F1
#
_cell.length_a   1.000
_cell.length_b   1.000
_cell.length_c   1.000
_cell.angle_alpha   90.00
_cell.angle_beta   90.00
_cell.angle_gamma   90.00
#
_symmetry.space_group_name_H-M   'P 1'
#
loop_
_entity.id
_entity.type
_entity.pdbx_description
1 polymer ?
#
loop_
_entity_poly.entity_id
_entity_poly.type
_entity_poly.pdbx_seq_one_letter_code
_entity_poly.pdbx_strand_id
1 'polypeptide(L)'
;MNNNKEAERAELHKTIWRIANDLRGAVDGWDFKSYVLGMLFYRFISENLAAYLNDEAHRAGEKDFDYAALADADAEQGRTETVKEKGFYILPSHLFANVRQQARQDANLNETLS
;
A
#
# COMPACT_ATOMS: atom_id res chain seq x y z
N MET A 1 -28.64 -1.93 5.76
CA MET A 1 -27.29 -1.53 5.31
C MET A 1 -26.16 -2.48 5.74
N ASN A 2 -26.40 -3.58 6.48
CA ASN A 2 -25.34 -4.48 6.94
C ASN A 2 -24.94 -5.59 5.94
N ASN A 3 -25.85 -6.03 5.05
CA ASN A 3 -25.57 -7.11 4.10
C ASN A 3 -24.44 -6.79 3.10
N ASN A 4 -24.20 -5.52 2.76
CA ASN A 4 -23.22 -5.17 1.74
C ASN A 4 -21.77 -5.35 2.24
N LYS A 5 -21.50 -4.97 3.49
CA LYS A 5 -20.17 -5.17 4.11
C LYS A 5 -19.85 -6.65 4.31
N GLU A 6 -20.85 -7.45 4.69
CA GLU A 6 -20.68 -8.90 4.85
C GLU A 6 -20.46 -9.59 3.50
N ALA A 7 -21.16 -9.16 2.44
CA ALA A 7 -20.96 -9.64 1.09
C ALA A 7 -19.58 -9.27 0.52
N GLU A 8 -19.14 -8.02 0.70
CA GLU A 8 -17.80 -7.57 0.30
C GLU A 8 -16.70 -8.34 1.04
N ARG A 9 -16.89 -8.61 2.34
CA ARG A 9 -15.96 -9.39 3.15
C ARG A 9 -15.91 -10.86 2.72
N ALA A 10 -17.06 -11.45 2.36
CA ALA A 10 -17.14 -12.81 1.85
C ALA A 10 -16.45 -12.95 0.48
N GLU A 11 -16.66 -11.99 -0.44
CA GLU A 11 -15.98 -11.96 -1.74
C GLU A 11 -14.48 -11.72 -1.61
N LEU A 12 -14.06 -10.86 -0.68
CA LEU A 12 -12.64 -10.69 -0.34
C LEU A 12 -12.03 -11.99 0.18
N HIS A 13 -12.68 -12.65 1.14
CA HIS A 13 -12.22 -13.94 1.67
C HIS A 13 -12.13 -15.02 0.59
N LYS A 14 -13.14 -15.11 -0.29
CA LYS A 14 -13.16 -16.06 -1.41
C LYS A 14 -12.03 -15.80 -2.40
N THR A 15 -11.74 -14.54 -2.68
CA THR A 15 -10.64 -14.12 -3.56
C THR A 15 -9.29 -14.47 -2.96
N ILE A 16 -9.07 -14.17 -1.67
CA ILE A 16 -7.85 -14.55 -0.94
C ILE A 16 -7.68 -16.08 -0.96
N TRP A 17 -8.76 -16.83 -0.71
CA TRP A 17 -8.71 -18.29 -0.68
C TRP A 17 -8.40 -18.90 -2.06
N ARG A 18 -8.94 -18.33 -3.14
CA ARG A 18 -8.61 -18.73 -4.52
C ARG A 18 -7.13 -18.49 -4.82
N ILE A 19 -6.63 -17.29 -4.53
CA ILE A 19 -5.21 -16.94 -4.71
C ILE A 19 -4.31 -17.87 -3.88
N ALA A 20 -4.72 -18.21 -2.67
CA ALA A 20 -4.01 -19.16 -1.80
C ALA A 20 -3.97 -20.58 -2.37
N ASN A 21 -5.03 -21.04 -3.04
CA ASN A 21 -5.03 -22.32 -3.74
C ASN A 21 -4.12 -22.29 -4.97
N ASP A 22 -4.14 -21.20 -5.74
CA ASP A 22 -3.33 -21.04 -6.94
C ASP A 22 -1.82 -20.98 -6.61
N LEU A 23 -1.45 -20.48 -5.43
CA LEU A 23 -0.05 -20.36 -4.97
C LEU A 23 0.47 -21.57 -4.17
N ARG A 24 -0.40 -22.48 -3.72
CA ARG A 24 -0.04 -23.65 -2.87
C ARG A 24 0.85 -24.68 -3.59
N GLY A 25 0.98 -24.59 -4.91
CA GLY A 25 1.90 -25.43 -5.69
C GLY A 25 3.35 -24.91 -5.75
N ALA A 26 3.58 -23.65 -5.39
CA ALA A 26 4.88 -22.97 -5.56
C ALA A 26 5.52 -22.47 -4.26
N VAL A 27 4.74 -22.31 -3.17
CA VAL A 27 5.19 -21.77 -1.88
C VAL A 27 4.55 -22.56 -0.74
N ASP A 28 5.32 -22.85 0.32
CA ASP A 28 4.81 -23.54 1.51
C ASP A 28 3.69 -22.72 2.18
N GLY A 29 2.66 -23.38 2.70
CA GLY A 29 1.44 -22.73 3.17
C GLY A 29 1.66 -21.77 4.35
N TRP A 30 2.75 -21.95 5.09
CA TRP A 30 3.17 -21.07 6.18
C TRP A 30 3.79 -19.76 5.66
N ASP A 31 4.68 -19.84 4.66
CA ASP A 31 5.30 -18.69 3.99
C ASP A 31 4.26 -17.84 3.25
N PHE A 32 3.30 -18.48 2.59
CA PHE A 32 2.24 -17.80 1.87
C PHE A 32 1.45 -16.82 2.77
N LYS A 33 1.15 -17.21 4.01
CA LYS A 33 0.42 -16.35 4.95
C LYS A 33 1.22 -15.09 5.30
N SER A 34 2.53 -15.25 5.53
CA SER A 34 3.42 -14.14 5.85
C SER A 34 3.58 -13.18 4.67
N TYR A 35 3.75 -13.70 3.44
CA TYR A 35 3.83 -12.88 2.24
C TYR A 35 2.55 -12.10 1.95
N VAL A 36 1.39 -12.76 2.02
CA VAL A 36 0.10 -12.11 1.77
C VAL A 36 -0.20 -11.08 2.85
N LEU A 37 0.01 -11.41 4.12
CA LEU A 37 -0.26 -10.48 5.21
C LEU A 37 0.69 -9.28 5.16
N GLY A 38 1.97 -9.51 4.86
CA GLY A 38 2.97 -8.44 4.66
C GLY A 38 2.58 -7.50 3.52
N MET A 39 2.18 -8.05 2.37
CA MET A 39 1.73 -7.23 1.24
C MET A 39 0.42 -6.47 1.51
N LEU A 40 -0.55 -7.08 2.20
CA LEU A 40 -1.76 -6.40 2.61
C LEU A 40 -1.48 -5.29 3.63
N PHE A 41 -0.56 -5.53 4.55
CA PHE A 41 -0.14 -4.53 5.52
C PHE A 41 0.57 -3.36 4.83
N TYR A 42 1.52 -3.63 3.94
CA TYR A 42 2.22 -2.62 3.13
C TYR A 42 1.22 -1.78 2.31
N ARG A 43 0.27 -2.44 1.64
CA ARG A 43 -0.82 -1.74 0.94
C ARG A 43 -1.61 -0.83 1.90
N PHE A 44 -2.00 -1.35 3.05
CA PHE A 44 -2.78 -0.60 4.04
C PHE A 44 -2.04 0.65 4.55
N ILE A 45 -0.78 0.52 4.96
CA ILE A 45 -0.01 1.66 5.47
C ILE A 45 0.28 2.69 4.37
N SER A 46 0.49 2.24 3.12
CA SER A 46 0.74 3.12 1.98
C SER A 46 -0.51 3.92 1.60
N GLU A 47 -1.67 3.26 1.46
CA GLU A 47 -2.93 3.95 1.18
C GLU A 47 -3.32 4.90 2.32
N ASN A 48 -3.10 4.48 3.58
CA ASN A 48 -3.40 5.33 4.74
C ASN A 48 -2.52 6.59 4.80
N LEU A 49 -1.23 6.46 4.51
CA LEU A 49 -0.29 7.58 4.53
C LEU A 49 -0.63 8.61 3.45
N ALA A 50 -0.83 8.15 2.21
CA ALA A 50 -1.16 9.04 1.10
C ALA A 50 -2.49 9.78 1.34
N ALA A 51 -3.52 9.06 1.81
CA ALA A 51 -4.80 9.68 2.16
C ALA A 51 -4.64 10.72 3.28
N TYR A 52 -3.86 10.42 4.31
CA TYR A 52 -3.62 11.34 5.42
C TYR A 52 -2.94 12.63 4.97
N LEU A 53 -1.85 12.53 4.20
CA LEU A 53 -1.11 13.70 3.73
C LEU A 53 -1.93 14.53 2.74
N ASN A 54 -2.69 13.88 1.87
CA ASN A 54 -3.61 14.56 0.97
C ASN A 54 -4.70 15.32 1.74
N ASP A 55 -5.33 14.68 2.73
CA ASP A 55 -6.34 15.33 3.57
C ASP A 55 -5.78 16.56 4.31
N GLU A 56 -4.57 16.49 4.86
CA GLU A 56 -3.92 17.61 5.53
C GLU A 56 -3.61 18.76 4.56
N ALA A 57 -3.03 18.48 3.39
CA ALA A 57 -2.76 19.49 2.37
C ALA A 57 -4.05 20.15 1.85
N HIS A 58 -5.11 19.36 1.64
CA HIS A 58 -6.41 19.85 1.19
C HIS A 58 -7.07 20.76 2.25
N ARG A 59 -6.92 20.44 3.54
CA ARG A 59 -7.36 21.29 4.66
C ARG A 59 -6.56 22.59 4.74
N ALA A 60 -5.27 22.55 4.41
CA ALA A 60 -4.40 23.73 4.33
C ALA A 60 -4.70 24.63 3.11
N GLY A 61 -5.47 24.14 2.13
CA GLY A 61 -5.95 24.91 0.97
C GLY A 61 -5.45 24.40 -0.38
N GLU A 62 -4.56 23.40 -0.41
CA GLU A 62 -4.00 22.83 -1.63
C GLU A 62 -4.90 21.72 -2.18
N LYS A 63 -6.05 22.08 -2.75
CA LYS A 63 -7.10 21.11 -3.15
C LYS A 63 -6.69 20.08 -4.22
N ASP A 64 -5.68 20.41 -5.02
CA ASP A 64 -5.17 19.56 -6.10
C ASP A 64 -3.90 18.78 -5.69
N PHE A 65 -3.51 18.84 -4.41
CA PHE A 65 -2.34 18.12 -3.92
C PHE A 65 -2.56 16.61 -3.98
N ASP A 66 -1.58 15.90 -4.54
CA ASP A 66 -1.51 14.45 -4.53
C ASP A 66 -0.09 13.99 -4.16
N TYR A 67 0.04 13.47 -2.94
CA TYR A 67 1.29 12.94 -2.41
C TYR A 67 1.87 11.84 -3.30
N ALA A 68 1.04 11.02 -3.95
CA ALA A 68 1.53 9.96 -4.81
C ALA A 68 2.18 10.45 -6.11
N ALA A 69 1.88 11.69 -6.52
CA ALA A 69 2.43 12.33 -7.70
C ALA A 69 3.67 13.20 -7.40
N LEU A 70 4.01 13.38 -6.12
CA LEU A 70 5.13 14.20 -5.68
C LEU A 70 6.48 13.52 -5.99
N ALA A 71 7.51 14.32 -6.25
CA ALA A 71 8.87 13.79 -6.33
C ALA A 71 9.40 13.45 -4.92
N ASP A 72 10.15 12.35 -4.81
CA ASP A 72 10.73 11.91 -3.52
C ASP A 72 11.56 13.01 -2.82
N ALA A 73 12.29 13.82 -3.60
CA ALA A 73 13.09 14.92 -3.07
C ALA A 73 12.25 16.00 -2.38
N ASP A 74 11.06 16.29 -2.91
CA ASP A 74 10.14 17.26 -2.31
C ASP A 74 9.43 16.67 -1.10
N ALA A 75 9.12 15.37 -1.16
CA ALA A 75 8.45 14.65 -0.09
C ALA A 75 9.29 14.57 1.20
N GLU A 76 10.62 14.46 1.08
CA GLU A 76 11.57 14.37 2.22
C GLU A 76 11.43 15.53 3.22
N GLN A 77 10.95 16.69 2.78
CA GLN A 77 10.72 17.85 3.65
C GLN A 77 9.69 17.54 4.76
N GLY A 78 8.68 16.73 4.44
CA GLY A 78 7.62 16.32 5.38
C GLY A 78 8.00 15.16 6.30
N ARG A 79 9.09 14.44 6.01
CA ARG A 79 9.41 13.16 6.67
C ARG A 79 9.46 13.26 8.19
N THR A 80 10.16 14.26 8.72
CA THR A 80 10.37 14.39 10.17
C THR A 80 9.05 14.55 10.93
N GLU A 81 8.13 15.34 10.40
CA GLU A 81 6.83 15.57 11.05
C GLU A 81 5.94 14.34 10.92
N THR A 82 5.86 13.77 9.72
CA THR A 82 5.06 12.56 9.48
C THR A 82 5.52 11.38 10.34
N VAL A 83 6.84 11.20 10.53
CA VAL A 83 7.37 10.15 11.41
C VAL A 83 6.98 10.41 12.87
N LYS A 84 6.96 11.67 13.35
CA LYS A 84 6.54 11.98 14.72
C LYS A 84 5.06 11.67 14.95
N GLU A 85 4.20 11.96 13.96
CA GLU A 85 2.76 11.80 14.11
C GLU A 85 2.28 10.35 13.84
N LYS A 86 2.85 9.69 12.83
CA LYS A 86 2.42 8.35 12.38
C LYS A 86 3.34 7.22 12.82
N GLY A 87 4.59 7.51 13.17
CA GLY A 87 5.61 6.52 13.52
C GLY A 87 6.27 5.83 12.33
N PHE A 88 5.90 6.18 11.10
CA PHE A 88 6.47 5.65 9.87
C PHE A 88 6.36 6.67 8.73
N TYR A 89 7.10 6.42 7.64
CA TYR A 89 7.08 7.25 6.45
C TYR A 89 7.41 6.41 5.22
N ILE A 90 6.78 6.73 4.08
CA ILE A 90 6.98 6.04 2.81
C ILE A 90 7.09 7.11 1.73
N LEU A 91 8.16 7.05 0.94
CA LEU A 91 8.36 7.95 -0.20
C LEU A 91 7.27 7.73 -1.26
N PRO A 92 6.90 8.76 -2.04
CA PRO A 92 5.98 8.62 -3.16
C PRO A 92 6.32 7.45 -4.07
N SER A 93 7.58 7.33 -4.52
CA SER A 93 8.02 6.21 -5.39
C SER A 93 7.79 4.83 -4.77
N HIS A 94 7.85 4.73 -3.45
CA HIS A 94 7.68 3.49 -2.68
C HIS A 94 6.24 3.29 -2.18
N LEU A 95 5.27 4.09 -2.63
CA LEU A 95 3.86 3.81 -2.35
C LEU A 95 3.40 2.59 -3.14
N PHE A 96 2.50 1.79 -2.54
CA PHE A 96 1.95 0.58 -3.16
C PHE A 96 1.36 0.86 -4.55
N ALA A 97 0.71 2.00 -4.74
CA ALA A 97 0.16 2.41 -6.03
C ALA A 97 1.26 2.55 -7.11
N ASN A 98 2.36 3.21 -6.77
CA ASN A 98 3.47 3.50 -7.68
C ASN A 98 4.31 2.26 -7.94
N VAL A 99 4.62 1.48 -6.90
CA VAL A 99 5.29 0.18 -7.01
C VAL A 99 4.47 -0.77 -7.88
N ARG A 100 3.15 -0.89 -7.64
CA ARG A 100 2.26 -1.73 -8.46
C ARG A 100 2.25 -1.29 -9.94
N GLN A 101 2.31 0.01 -10.21
CA GLN A 101 2.33 0.53 -11.58
C GLN A 101 3.61 0.11 -12.32
N GLN A 102 4.75 0.12 -11.63
CA GLN A 102 6.05 -0.25 -12.18
C GLN A 102 6.33 -1.76 -12.16
N ALA A 103 5.65 -2.52 -11.28
CA ALA A 103 5.91 -3.94 -11.03
C ALA A 103 5.88 -4.86 -12.27
N ARG A 104 5.12 -4.51 -13.33
CA ARG A 104 5.09 -5.29 -14.58
C ARG A 104 6.33 -5.09 -15.46
N GLN A 105 7.04 -3.98 -15.26
CA GLN A 105 8.18 -3.55 -16.05
C GLN A 105 9.50 -3.74 -15.30
N ASP A 106 9.43 -4.00 -14.00
CA ASP A 106 10.59 -4.23 -13.14
C ASP A 106 10.83 -5.73 -12.95
N ALA A 107 11.88 -6.23 -13.61
CA ALA A 107 12.31 -7.62 -13.49
C ALA A 107 13.00 -7.93 -12.14
N ASN A 108 13.46 -6.90 -11.42
CA ASN A 108 14.21 -7.00 -10.17
C ASN A 108 13.45 -6.35 -9.01
N LEU A 109 12.12 -6.36 -9.06
CA LEU A 109 11.25 -5.76 -8.04
C LEU A 109 11.60 -6.22 -6.61
N ASN A 110 12.09 -7.45 -6.48
CA ASN A 110 12.56 -8.05 -5.23
C ASN A 110 13.87 -7.45 -4.69
N GLU A 111 14.72 -6.87 -5.55
CA GLU A 111 15.94 -6.15 -5.15
C GLU A 111 15.65 -4.66 -4.90
N THR A 112 14.76 -4.06 -5.68
CA THR A 112 14.38 -2.65 -5.56
C THR A 112 13.57 -2.34 -4.30
N LEU A 113 12.86 -3.34 -3.76
CA LEU A 113 12.09 -3.23 -2.52
C LEU A 113 12.83 -3.75 -1.27
N SER A 114 14.06 -4.26 -1.41
CA SER A 114 14.82 -4.90 -0.32
C SER A 114 15.60 -3.92 0.57
#